data_AF-A0A848M5U0-F1
#
_entry.id   AF-A0A848M5U0-F1
#
_cell.length_a   1.000
_cell.length_b   1.000
_cell.length_c   1.000
_cell.angle_alpha   90.00
_cell.angle_beta   90.00
_cell.angle_gamma   90.00
#
_symmetry.space_group_name_H-M   'P 1'
#
loop_
_entity.id
_entity.type
_entity.pdbx_description
1 polymer ?
#
loop_
_entity_poly.entity_id
_entity_poly.type
_entity_poly.pdbx_seq_one_letter_code
_entity_poly.pdbx_strand_id
1 'polypeptide(L)'
;MGQPRRHAAGRSLWSTLTSLPRAASEAALGLAASWHNSSELRRVKKPILWNEGTTRSILCILDKTAEGCRRERAGRTGWPSKASQNLTSADHLLIQRIRETSAEANRSNITRTKAYLEIYEEFPELHWALLAHLVSRNAGWNMTDLKGGLMSDLTDTRFKMNMYRFLERCNALIFQDAYPQLLLYKHSRALERSCFHLLQHFQISEFMIPFWDRFWIDRSSSLLSVALIINEQNYIEDRVIRHPFFREHVLNHRYVKLHEWTRLNQILFPLGESNCRHDLYKQSILPLRPLTGLTIQHFADPSARIKTGKTLYAMLFGYESVFQGALHFARCTPHQGSRDEYWPDLFTHVQEQAINAPDESSVLLQSEWLPEGERLYSPRLEQVWYDTEYEPIPRYDWFQKPDMLRHVSKPALPLWIDMTHAHRFSLERTSAVHDAARSFR
;
A
#
# COMPACT_ATOMS: atom_id res chain seq x y z
N MET A 1 -28.33 -21.79 -53.66
CA MET A 1 -29.42 -22.25 -52.79
C MET A 1 -28.84 -22.54 -51.41
N GLY A 2 -29.03 -21.61 -50.47
CA GLY A 2 -28.56 -21.75 -49.09
C GLY A 2 -29.54 -22.55 -48.25
N GLN A 3 -29.01 -23.44 -47.40
CA GLN A 3 -29.75 -24.03 -46.29
C GLN A 3 -29.51 -23.19 -45.02
N PRO A 4 -30.55 -22.90 -44.20
CA PRO A 4 -30.37 -22.18 -42.96
C PRO A 4 -30.01 -23.14 -41.81
N ARG A 5 -28.98 -22.79 -41.03
CA ARG A 5 -28.69 -23.40 -39.73
C ARG A 5 -29.72 -22.93 -38.71
N ARG A 6 -30.43 -23.87 -38.10
CA ARG A 6 -31.38 -23.66 -37.00
C ARG A 6 -30.66 -23.21 -35.73
N HIS A 7 -31.28 -22.26 -35.03
CA HIS A 7 -30.92 -21.70 -33.73
C HIS A 7 -30.65 -22.76 -32.65
N ALA A 8 -29.56 -22.59 -31.91
CA ALA A 8 -29.31 -23.24 -30.62
C ALA A 8 -29.45 -22.19 -29.48
N ALA A 9 -30.67 -21.74 -29.23
CA ALA A 9 -31.02 -21.02 -28.00
C ALA A 9 -31.56 -22.05 -26.99
N GLY A 10 -30.67 -22.61 -26.17
CA GLY A 10 -31.08 -23.66 -25.20
C GLY A 10 -30.01 -24.14 -24.21
N ARG A 11 -28.80 -23.58 -24.23
CA ARG A 11 -27.72 -23.89 -23.27
C ARG A 11 -27.28 -22.62 -22.55
N SER A 12 -28.03 -22.15 -21.55
CA SER A 12 -27.56 -21.03 -20.71
C SER A 12 -28.13 -20.94 -19.28
N LEU A 13 -29.00 -21.86 -18.86
CA LEU A 13 -29.57 -21.87 -17.50
C LEU A 13 -29.13 -23.10 -16.67
N TRP A 14 -29.01 -24.27 -17.30
CA TRP A 14 -28.65 -25.51 -16.60
C TRP A 14 -27.14 -25.62 -16.28
N SER A 15 -26.26 -25.05 -17.10
CA SER A 15 -24.82 -24.94 -16.80
C SER A 15 -24.53 -23.98 -15.63
N THR A 16 -25.39 -22.98 -15.47
CA THR A 16 -25.30 -21.94 -14.42
C THR A 16 -25.83 -22.45 -13.08
N LEU A 17 -26.82 -23.36 -13.09
CA LEU A 17 -27.34 -24.01 -11.87
C LEU A 17 -26.44 -25.16 -11.38
N THR A 18 -25.69 -25.81 -12.27
CA THR A 18 -24.73 -26.88 -11.91
C THR A 18 -23.35 -26.35 -11.50
N SER A 19 -23.01 -25.10 -11.84
CA SER A 19 -21.76 -24.45 -11.42
C SER A 19 -21.84 -23.81 -10.02
N LEU A 20 -23.03 -23.47 -9.52
CA LEU A 20 -23.22 -22.85 -8.20
C LEU A 20 -22.76 -23.72 -7.02
N PRO A 21 -23.05 -25.04 -6.96
CA PRO A 21 -22.55 -25.91 -5.89
C PRO A 21 -21.03 -26.08 -5.96
N ARG A 22 -20.47 -26.16 -7.17
CA ARG A 22 -19.04 -26.32 -7.41
C ARG A 22 -18.26 -25.07 -7.01
N ALA A 23 -18.69 -23.89 -7.46
CA ALA A 23 -18.11 -22.62 -7.07
C ALA A 23 -18.19 -22.37 -5.55
N ALA A 24 -19.30 -22.75 -4.91
CA ALA A 24 -19.44 -22.68 -3.45
C ALA A 24 -18.49 -23.65 -2.73
N SER A 25 -18.31 -24.87 -3.26
CA SER A 25 -17.36 -25.85 -2.69
C SER A 25 -15.90 -25.43 -2.86
N GLU A 26 -15.53 -24.86 -4.01
CA GLU A 26 -14.19 -24.33 -4.28
C GLU A 26 -13.89 -23.12 -3.38
N ALA A 27 -14.86 -22.22 -3.17
CA ALA A 27 -14.73 -21.12 -2.22
C ALA A 27 -14.55 -21.60 -0.77
N ALA A 28 -15.29 -22.64 -0.35
CA ALA A 28 -15.17 -23.22 0.99
C ALA A 28 -13.80 -23.91 1.20
N LEU A 29 -13.32 -24.65 0.20
CA LEU A 29 -11.98 -25.26 0.21
C LEU A 29 -10.88 -24.19 0.26
N GLY A 30 -11.02 -23.09 -0.50
CA GLY A 30 -10.10 -21.96 -0.47
C GLY A 30 -10.02 -21.27 0.89
N LEU A 31 -11.15 -21.14 1.60
CA LEU A 31 -11.18 -20.59 2.96
C LEU A 31 -10.48 -21.51 3.97
N ALA A 32 -10.71 -22.83 3.87
CA ALA A 32 -10.05 -23.82 4.72
C ALA A 32 -8.53 -23.85 4.48
N ALA A 33 -8.11 -23.82 3.21
CA ALA A 33 -6.70 -23.75 2.83
C ALA A 33 -6.05 -22.45 3.33
N SER A 34 -6.69 -21.30 3.13
CA SER A 34 -6.19 -20.00 3.63
C SER A 34 -6.05 -19.98 5.15
N TRP A 35 -6.99 -20.60 5.88
CA TRP A 35 -6.88 -20.73 7.33
C TRP A 35 -5.69 -21.60 7.75
N HIS A 36 -5.50 -22.76 7.10
CA HIS A 36 -4.36 -23.64 7.35
C HIS A 36 -3.04 -22.93 7.05
N ASN A 37 -2.89 -22.31 5.87
CA ASN A 37 -1.69 -21.57 5.48
C ASN A 37 -1.42 -20.40 6.44
N SER A 38 -2.47 -19.67 6.85
CA SER A 38 -2.35 -18.64 7.88
C SER A 38 -1.90 -19.22 9.23
N SER A 39 -2.29 -20.44 9.61
CA SER A 39 -1.78 -21.09 10.83
C SER A 39 -0.28 -21.37 10.72
N GLU A 40 0.15 -21.90 9.57
CA GLU A 40 1.56 -22.21 9.32
C GLU A 40 2.44 -20.96 9.35
N LEU A 41 2.02 -19.88 8.69
CA LEU A 41 2.71 -18.59 8.69
C LEU A 41 2.76 -17.92 10.07
N ARG A 42 1.94 -18.35 11.02
CA ARG A 42 1.88 -17.82 12.39
C ARG A 42 2.62 -18.68 13.41
N ARG A 43 3.28 -19.78 12.99
CA ARG A 43 3.98 -20.71 13.89
C ARG A 43 5.04 -20.01 14.74
N VAL A 44 5.86 -19.16 14.12
CA VAL A 44 6.93 -18.43 14.80
C VAL A 44 6.53 -16.96 14.97
N LYS A 45 6.09 -16.60 16.17
CA LYS A 45 5.70 -15.23 16.51
C LYS A 45 6.88 -14.47 17.10
N LYS A 46 7.11 -13.25 16.62
CA LYS A 46 8.02 -12.29 17.25
C LYS A 46 7.21 -11.28 18.07
N PRO A 47 7.59 -11.02 19.34
CA PRO A 47 6.88 -10.04 20.15
C PRO A 47 7.10 -8.64 19.58
N ILE A 48 6.01 -7.93 19.31
CA ILE A 48 6.06 -6.50 19.05
C ILE A 48 6.36 -5.80 20.38
N LEU A 49 7.61 -5.36 20.54
CA LEU A 49 8.04 -4.56 21.69
C LEU A 49 7.18 -3.31 21.76
N TRP A 50 6.60 -2.99 22.91
CA TRP A 50 5.75 -1.81 23.09
C TRP A 50 5.87 -1.33 24.53
N ASN A 51 6.42 -0.13 24.73
CA ASN A 51 6.66 0.43 26.06
C ASN A 51 5.50 1.34 26.47
N GLU A 52 4.59 0.82 27.31
CA GLU A 52 3.42 1.57 27.75
C GLU A 52 3.76 2.84 28.54
N GLY A 53 4.82 2.83 29.35
CA GLY A 53 5.25 4.00 30.12
C GLY A 53 5.72 5.14 29.21
N THR A 54 6.50 4.79 28.19
CA THR A 54 6.97 5.72 27.16
C THR A 54 5.80 6.26 26.34
N THR A 55 4.89 5.38 25.91
CA THR A 55 3.68 5.77 25.18
C THR A 55 2.85 6.78 25.98
N ARG A 56 2.59 6.53 27.27
CA ARG A 56 1.86 7.45 28.14
C ARG A 56 2.57 8.80 28.30
N SER A 57 3.90 8.80 28.41
CA SER A 57 4.69 10.02 28.51
C SER A 57 4.56 10.88 27.24
N ILE A 58 4.71 10.27 26.06
CA ILE A 58 4.53 10.96 24.77
C ILE A 58 3.10 11.49 24.63
N LEU A 59 2.09 10.69 24.98
CA LEU A 59 0.69 11.11 24.93
C LEU A 59 0.42 12.31 25.82
N CYS A 60 1.02 12.37 27.02
CA CYS A 60 0.92 13.55 27.90
C CYS A 60 1.58 14.80 27.30
N ILE A 61 2.74 14.65 26.63
CA ILE A 61 3.39 15.75 25.91
C ILE A 61 2.47 16.26 24.79
N LEU A 62 1.95 15.37 23.96
CA LEU A 62 1.10 15.73 22.82
C LEU A 62 -0.24 16.35 23.23
N ASP A 63 -0.85 15.89 24.32
CA ASP A 63 -2.09 16.48 24.85
C ASP A 63 -1.85 17.92 25.33
N LYS A 64 -0.72 18.18 25.99
CA LYS A 64 -0.30 19.54 26.35
C LYS A 64 -0.02 20.41 25.12
N THR A 65 0.65 19.86 24.10
CA THR A 65 0.88 20.57 22.83
C THR A 65 -0.44 20.96 22.18
N ALA A 66 -1.40 20.03 22.07
CA ALA A 66 -2.72 20.31 21.51
C ALA A 66 -3.49 21.36 22.31
N GLU A 67 -3.42 21.33 23.65
CA GLU A 67 -4.00 22.36 24.51
C GLU A 67 -3.34 23.74 24.30
N GLY A 68 -2.02 23.78 24.12
CA GLY A 68 -1.30 25.01 23.73
C GLY A 68 -1.84 25.59 22.42
N CYS A 69 -1.93 24.78 21.36
CA CYS A 69 -2.49 25.20 20.07
C CYS A 69 -3.94 25.70 20.19
N ARG A 70 -4.76 25.10 21.07
CA ARG A 70 -6.13 25.56 21.34
C ARG A 70 -6.14 26.95 21.99
N ARG A 71 -5.31 27.18 23.00
CA ARG A 71 -5.23 28.48 23.70
C ARG A 71 -4.75 29.61 22.79
N GLU A 72 -3.75 29.33 21.95
CA GLU A 72 -3.26 30.29 20.95
C GLU A 72 -4.36 30.71 19.97
N ARG A 73 -5.24 29.78 19.58
CA ARG A 73 -6.38 30.11 18.70
C ARG A 73 -7.48 30.89 19.42
N ALA A 74 -7.66 30.65 20.71
CA ALA A 74 -8.67 31.32 21.53
C ALA A 74 -8.30 32.77 21.90
N GLY A 75 -7.00 33.13 21.88
CA GLY A 75 -6.51 34.49 22.11
C GLY A 75 -5.74 35.03 20.92
N ARG A 76 -6.26 36.04 20.20
CA ARG A 76 -5.54 36.79 19.16
C ARG A 76 -4.24 37.39 19.74
N THR A 77 -3.10 36.74 19.51
CA THR A 77 -1.77 37.34 19.51
C THR A 77 -0.96 36.70 18.40
N GLY A 78 -0.38 37.54 17.54
CA GLY A 78 0.54 37.09 16.50
C GLY A 78 1.70 36.35 17.14
N TRP A 79 2.05 35.21 16.54
CA TRP A 79 3.32 34.49 16.64
C TRP A 79 4.29 35.00 17.73
N PRO A 80 4.60 34.24 18.79
CA PRO A 80 6.01 34.05 19.06
C PRO A 80 6.49 33.17 17.91
N SER A 81 7.17 33.76 16.92
CA SER A 81 7.98 33.00 15.96
C SER A 81 8.60 31.84 16.75
N LYS A 82 8.12 30.61 16.53
CA LYS A 82 8.55 29.42 17.29
C LYS A 82 10.05 29.49 17.29
N ALA A 83 10.63 29.61 18.48
CA ALA A 83 11.99 30.08 18.73
C ALA A 83 12.84 29.87 17.48
N SER A 84 13.23 30.95 16.82
CA SER A 84 14.26 30.91 15.80
C SER A 84 15.49 30.35 16.49
N GLN A 85 15.57 29.02 16.59
CA GLN A 85 16.80 28.35 16.88
C GLN A 85 17.73 28.87 15.81
N ASN A 86 18.77 29.57 16.24
CA ASN A 86 19.73 30.14 15.34
C ASN A 86 20.35 28.97 14.57
N LEU A 87 19.82 28.71 13.38
CA LEU A 87 20.29 27.64 12.52
C LEU A 87 21.74 27.96 12.20
N THR A 88 22.59 26.96 12.39
CA THR A 88 23.97 27.07 11.97
C THR A 88 24.04 27.00 10.46
N SER A 89 25.15 27.45 9.86
CA SER A 89 25.38 27.26 8.42
C SER A 89 25.35 25.78 8.02
N ALA A 90 25.78 24.89 8.93
CA ALA A 90 25.70 23.44 8.72
C ALA A 90 24.24 22.95 8.66
N ASP A 91 23.35 23.49 9.49
CA ASP A 91 21.93 23.13 9.47
C ASP A 91 21.26 23.56 8.17
N HIS A 92 21.58 24.76 7.67
CA HIS A 92 21.08 25.23 6.37
C HIS A 92 21.51 24.31 5.22
N LEU A 93 22.79 23.91 5.19
CA LEU A 93 23.32 22.98 4.19
C LEU A 93 22.65 21.60 4.29
N LEU A 94 22.42 21.11 5.50
CA LEU A 94 21.74 19.83 5.73
C LEU A 94 20.28 19.88 5.26
N ILE A 95 19.54 20.94 5.61
CA ILE A 95 18.15 21.14 5.16
C ILE A 95 18.08 21.17 3.64
N GLN A 96 18.98 21.91 2.98
CA GLN A 96 19.03 21.98 1.53
C GLN A 96 19.29 20.60 0.92
N ARG A 97 20.31 19.89 1.40
CA ARG A 97 20.66 18.55 0.90
C ARG A 97 19.51 17.55 1.07
N ILE A 98 18.85 17.54 2.23
CA ILE A 98 17.71 16.65 2.47
C ILE A 98 16.55 16.99 1.54
N ARG A 99 16.26 18.28 1.30
CA ARG A 99 15.21 18.69 0.36
C ARG A 99 15.50 18.25 -1.07
N GLU A 100 16.72 18.46 -1.55
CA GLU A 100 17.16 18.04 -2.88
C GLU A 100 17.10 16.52 -3.04
N THR A 101 17.65 15.78 -2.08
CA THR A 101 17.61 14.30 -2.07
C THR A 101 16.18 13.78 -2.04
N SER A 102 15.31 14.40 -1.23
CA SER A 102 13.91 14.02 -1.13
C SER A 102 13.14 14.32 -2.42
N ALA A 103 13.42 15.46 -3.07
CA ALA A 103 12.79 15.82 -4.34
C ALA A 103 13.17 14.83 -5.45
N GLU A 104 14.46 14.48 -5.56
CA GLU A 104 14.93 13.50 -6.55
C GLU A 104 14.31 12.11 -6.30
N ALA A 105 14.28 11.65 -5.05
CA ALA A 105 13.68 10.36 -4.71
C ALA A 105 12.14 10.37 -4.87
N ASN A 106 11.48 11.52 -4.78
CA ASN A 106 10.02 11.66 -4.91
C ASN A 106 9.54 11.78 -6.36
N ARG A 107 10.40 11.66 -7.37
CA ARG A 107 10.04 11.85 -8.78
C ARG A 107 8.96 10.89 -9.27
N SER A 108 9.06 9.60 -8.93
CA SER A 108 8.09 8.59 -9.35
C SER A 108 7.85 7.54 -8.26
N ASN A 109 6.82 6.70 -8.44
CA ASN A 109 6.56 5.61 -7.51
C ASN A 109 7.74 4.61 -7.45
N ILE A 110 8.45 4.41 -8.56
CA ILE A 110 9.64 3.55 -8.62
C ILE A 110 10.76 4.11 -7.74
N THR A 111 11.12 5.39 -7.91
CA THR A 111 12.23 6.00 -7.15
C THR A 111 11.93 6.06 -5.66
N ARG A 112 10.68 6.40 -5.29
CA ARG A 112 10.24 6.40 -3.88
C ARG A 112 10.33 5.04 -3.23
N THR A 113 9.78 4.04 -3.92
CA THR A 113 9.73 2.67 -3.42
C THR A 113 11.14 2.13 -3.21
N LYS A 114 12.06 2.39 -4.15
CA LYS A 114 13.47 2.03 -4.02
C LYS A 114 14.13 2.71 -2.81
N ALA A 115 13.93 4.02 -2.65
CA ALA A 115 14.53 4.80 -1.56
C ALA A 115 14.12 4.30 -0.16
N TYR A 116 12.88 3.83 0.00
CA TYR A 116 12.45 3.19 1.25
C TYR A 116 13.22 1.90 1.57
N LEU A 117 13.47 1.06 0.57
CA LEU A 117 14.23 -0.18 0.76
C LEU A 117 15.68 0.13 1.13
N GLU A 118 16.33 1.05 0.39
CA GLU A 118 17.72 1.44 0.64
C GLU A 118 17.93 1.94 2.07
N ILE A 119 17.03 2.79 2.57
CA ILE A 119 17.07 3.27 3.96
C ILE A 119 16.87 2.13 4.96
N TYR A 120 15.95 1.21 4.69
CA TYR A 120 15.71 0.07 5.58
C TYR A 120 16.92 -0.87 5.65
N GLU A 121 17.58 -1.13 4.52
CA GLU A 121 18.76 -2.00 4.48
C GLU A 121 19.93 -1.40 5.26
N GLU A 122 20.08 -0.07 5.27
CA GLU A 122 21.08 0.63 6.06
C GLU A 122 20.70 0.74 7.55
N PHE A 123 19.40 0.91 7.86
CA PHE A 123 18.88 1.06 9.23
C PHE A 123 17.68 0.16 9.48
N PRO A 124 17.89 -1.14 9.75
CA PRO A 124 16.80 -2.11 9.96
C PRO A 124 15.88 -1.80 11.14
N GLU A 125 16.30 -0.94 12.08
CA GLU A 125 15.46 -0.42 13.16
C GLU A 125 14.33 0.50 12.65
N LEU A 126 14.44 1.08 11.44
CA LEU A 126 13.40 1.87 10.79
C LEU A 126 12.35 0.97 10.13
N HIS A 127 11.65 0.15 10.94
CA HIS A 127 10.67 -0.83 10.45
C HIS A 127 9.64 -0.24 9.46
N TRP A 128 9.21 1.01 9.68
CA TRP A 128 8.27 1.70 8.79
C TRP A 128 8.79 1.81 7.36
N ALA A 129 10.10 1.94 7.14
CA ALA A 129 10.67 2.05 5.79
C ALA A 129 10.43 0.76 4.97
N LEU A 130 10.62 -0.43 5.55
CA LEU A 130 10.28 -1.69 4.85
C LEU A 130 8.77 -1.80 4.59
N LEU A 131 7.95 -1.42 5.57
CA LEU A 131 6.51 -1.43 5.39
C LEU A 131 6.07 -0.49 4.26
N ALA A 132 6.61 0.73 4.23
CA ALA A 132 6.35 1.73 3.21
C ALA A 132 6.82 1.27 1.83
N HIS A 133 7.98 0.61 1.73
CA HIS A 133 8.44 -0.05 0.51
C HIS A 133 7.39 -1.03 -0.01
N LEU A 134 6.97 -2.00 0.81
CA LEU A 134 6.03 -3.05 0.39
C LEU A 134 4.63 -2.49 0.07
N VAL A 135 4.15 -1.50 0.81
CA VAL A 135 2.86 -0.84 0.53
C VAL A 135 2.93 0.02 -0.72
N SER A 136 4.04 0.74 -0.96
CA SER A 136 4.20 1.56 -2.16
C SER A 136 4.35 0.73 -3.44
N ARG A 137 4.93 -0.48 -3.36
CA ARG A 137 4.89 -1.47 -4.45
C ARG A 137 3.47 -1.83 -4.86
N ASN A 138 2.56 -1.93 -3.89
CA ASN A 138 1.14 -2.18 -4.18
C ASN A 138 0.47 -1.02 -4.89
N ALA A 139 0.84 0.22 -4.55
CA ALA A 139 0.36 1.38 -5.30
C ALA A 139 0.86 1.37 -6.75
N GLY A 140 2.11 0.95 -6.99
CA GLY A 140 2.69 0.85 -8.33
C GLY A 140 1.88 -0.03 -9.27
N TRP A 141 1.59 -1.29 -8.87
CA TRP A 141 0.77 -2.16 -9.72
C TRP A 141 -0.71 -1.74 -9.80
N ASN A 142 -1.24 -1.07 -8.78
CA ASN A 142 -2.56 -0.47 -8.88
C ASN A 142 -2.60 0.65 -9.94
N MET A 143 -1.51 1.41 -10.13
CA MET A 143 -1.42 2.44 -11.17
C MET A 143 -1.35 1.82 -12.57
N THR A 144 -0.52 0.79 -12.79
CA THR A 144 -0.36 0.14 -14.10
C THR A 144 -1.59 -0.65 -14.51
N ASP A 145 -2.26 -1.29 -13.55
CA ASP A 145 -3.50 -2.04 -13.78
C ASP A 145 -4.57 -1.19 -14.46
N LEU A 146 -4.63 0.12 -14.22
CA LEU A 146 -5.58 1.02 -14.90
C LEU A 146 -5.47 0.97 -16.44
N LYS A 147 -4.30 0.56 -16.95
CA LYS A 147 -4.00 0.35 -18.36
C LYS A 147 -3.61 -1.11 -18.69
N GLY A 148 -3.73 -2.03 -17.74
CA GLY A 148 -3.55 -3.47 -17.94
C GLY A 148 -4.84 -4.15 -18.43
N GLY A 149 -4.71 -5.34 -19.02
CA GLY A 149 -5.75 -5.96 -19.85
C GLY A 149 -7.13 -6.06 -19.17
N LEU A 150 -7.18 -6.59 -17.95
CA LEU A 150 -8.46 -6.85 -17.26
C LEU A 150 -9.23 -5.60 -16.81
N MET A 151 -8.58 -4.44 -16.70
CA MET A 151 -9.18 -3.22 -16.16
C MET A 151 -9.22 -2.08 -17.19
N SER A 152 -8.36 -2.13 -18.21
CA SER A 152 -8.37 -1.16 -19.31
C SER A 152 -9.75 -1.07 -19.95
N ASP A 153 -10.45 -2.19 -20.09
CA ASP A 153 -11.70 -2.20 -20.85
C ASP A 153 -12.92 -1.87 -19.99
N LEU A 154 -12.77 -1.91 -18.66
CA LEU A 154 -13.87 -1.69 -17.70
C LEU A 154 -14.13 -0.21 -17.38
N THR A 155 -13.15 0.66 -17.63
CA THR A 155 -13.19 2.06 -17.22
C THR A 155 -12.82 3.00 -18.36
N ASP A 156 -13.42 4.19 -18.39
CA ASP A 156 -13.08 5.20 -19.38
C ASP A 156 -11.74 5.90 -19.08
N THR A 157 -11.14 6.49 -20.11
CA THR A 157 -9.83 7.16 -20.03
C THR A 157 -9.81 8.28 -18.99
N ARG A 158 -10.91 9.03 -18.83
CA ARG A 158 -10.96 10.14 -17.86
C ARG A 158 -10.87 9.62 -16.43
N PHE A 159 -11.61 8.56 -16.11
CA PHE A 159 -11.52 7.93 -14.80
C PHE A 159 -10.11 7.37 -14.54
N LYS A 160 -9.49 6.68 -15.49
CA LYS A 160 -8.12 6.16 -15.34
C LYS A 160 -7.12 7.26 -15.01
N MET A 161 -7.16 8.39 -15.73
CA MET A 161 -6.29 9.53 -15.46
C MET A 161 -6.51 10.10 -14.04
N ASN A 162 -7.77 10.22 -13.62
CA ASN A 162 -8.11 10.74 -12.29
C ASN A 162 -7.68 9.79 -11.17
N MET A 163 -7.87 8.48 -11.36
CA MET A 163 -7.44 7.45 -10.43
C MET A 163 -5.92 7.38 -10.33
N TYR A 164 -5.20 7.44 -11.46
CA TYR A 164 -3.74 7.53 -11.47
C TYR A 164 -3.27 8.75 -10.66
N ARG A 165 -3.79 9.95 -10.96
CA ARG A 165 -3.46 11.17 -10.23
C ARG A 165 -3.76 11.06 -8.74
N PHE A 166 -4.85 10.41 -8.36
CA PHE A 166 -5.21 10.18 -6.97
C PHE A 166 -4.19 9.28 -6.25
N LEU A 167 -3.90 8.11 -6.82
CA LEU A 167 -2.94 7.15 -6.26
C LEU A 167 -1.55 7.78 -6.14
N GLU A 168 -1.11 8.43 -7.21
CA GLU A 168 0.21 9.03 -7.30
C GLU A 168 0.36 10.21 -6.36
N ARG A 169 -0.65 11.08 -6.27
CA ARG A 169 -0.68 12.19 -5.30
C ARG A 169 -0.62 11.68 -3.86
N CYS A 170 -1.40 10.65 -3.50
CA CYS A 170 -1.31 10.04 -2.18
C CYS A 170 0.12 9.60 -1.88
N ASN A 171 0.73 8.78 -2.75
CA ASN A 171 2.07 8.23 -2.52
C ASN A 171 3.16 9.31 -2.46
N ALA A 172 3.09 10.31 -3.34
CA ALA A 172 4.05 11.41 -3.36
C ALA A 172 3.99 12.28 -2.10
N LEU A 173 2.79 12.52 -1.56
CA LEU A 173 2.62 13.30 -0.31
C LEU A 173 3.10 12.54 0.92
N ILE A 174 2.80 11.24 0.98
CA ILE A 174 3.29 10.36 2.05
C ILE A 174 4.81 10.38 2.08
N PHE A 175 5.46 10.21 0.92
CA PHE A 175 6.91 10.22 0.80
C PHE A 175 7.52 11.59 1.12
N GLN A 176 6.92 12.66 0.61
CA GLN A 176 7.37 14.03 0.87
C GLN A 176 7.40 14.35 2.37
N ASP A 177 6.44 13.83 3.14
CA ASP A 177 6.41 14.01 4.59
C ASP A 177 7.35 13.03 5.31
N ALA A 178 7.32 11.75 5.00
CA ALA A 178 8.05 10.74 5.78
C ALA A 178 9.55 10.68 5.46
N TYR A 179 9.94 10.77 4.19
CA TYR A 179 11.32 10.50 3.76
C TYR A 179 12.37 11.50 4.30
N PRO A 180 12.10 12.82 4.38
CA PRO A 180 13.00 13.76 5.05
C PRO A 180 13.28 13.39 6.50
N GLN A 181 12.30 12.82 7.21
CA GLN A 181 12.46 12.37 8.60
C GLN A 181 13.45 11.19 8.69
N LEU A 182 13.37 10.25 7.74
CA LEU A 182 14.29 9.12 7.65
C LEU A 182 15.72 9.56 7.30
N LEU A 183 15.86 10.49 6.34
CA LEU A 183 17.17 11.07 6.00
C LEU A 183 17.79 11.83 7.17
N LEU A 184 16.97 12.54 7.96
CA LEU A 184 17.41 13.23 9.15
C LEU A 184 17.90 12.25 10.23
N TYR A 185 17.24 11.10 10.38
CA TYR A 185 17.72 10.02 11.23
C TYR A 185 19.06 9.45 10.74
N LYS A 186 19.16 9.12 9.44
CA LYS A 186 20.43 8.66 8.81
C LYS A 186 21.57 9.64 9.11
N HIS A 187 21.33 10.93 8.93
CA HIS A 187 22.33 11.95 9.22
C HIS A 187 22.66 12.05 10.72
N SER A 188 21.64 11.97 11.59
CA SER A 188 21.82 11.97 13.04
C SER A 188 22.68 10.79 13.49
N ARG A 189 22.49 9.60 12.90
CA ARG A 189 23.33 8.42 13.15
C ARG A 189 24.78 8.64 12.76
N ALA A 190 25.03 9.24 11.59
CA ALA A 190 26.38 9.54 11.13
C ALA A 190 27.11 10.58 11.99
N LEU A 191 26.39 11.54 12.60
CA LEU A 191 26.95 12.54 13.50
C LEU A 191 26.94 12.14 14.98
N GLU A 192 26.39 10.96 15.32
CA GLU A 192 26.17 10.50 16.69
C GLU A 192 25.41 11.50 17.60
N ARG A 193 24.59 12.37 17.00
CA ARG A 193 23.80 13.38 17.72
C ARG A 193 22.44 13.57 17.06
N SER A 194 21.43 13.91 17.86
CA SER A 194 20.08 14.19 17.35
C SER A 194 20.06 15.48 16.53
N CYS A 195 19.56 15.39 15.30
CA CYS A 195 19.24 16.54 14.45
C CYS A 195 17.73 16.83 14.36
N PHE A 196 16.90 16.23 15.23
CA PHE A 196 15.43 16.31 15.13
C PHE A 196 14.82 17.70 15.39
N HIS A 197 15.60 18.61 15.94
CA HIS A 197 15.25 20.03 15.98
C HIS A 197 14.99 20.61 14.57
N LEU A 198 15.51 19.98 13.51
CA LEU A 198 15.29 20.39 12.12
C LEU A 198 13.97 19.90 11.51
N LEU A 199 13.21 19.01 12.17
CA LEU A 199 11.97 18.44 11.63
C LEU A 199 10.97 19.49 11.15
N GLN A 200 10.82 20.59 11.91
CA GLN A 200 9.89 21.68 11.58
C GLN A 200 10.25 22.40 10.27
N HIS A 201 11.53 22.41 9.88
CA HIS A 201 11.97 23.01 8.61
C HIS A 201 11.60 22.16 7.38
N PHE A 202 11.17 20.91 7.59
CA PHE A 202 10.58 20.05 6.56
C PHE A 202 9.06 20.02 6.60
N GLN A 203 8.43 20.89 7.41
CA GLN A 203 6.97 20.98 7.58
C GLN A 203 6.34 19.72 8.17
N ILE A 204 7.13 18.96 8.93
CA ILE A 204 6.67 17.77 9.64
C ILE A 204 5.80 18.21 10.81
N SER A 205 4.70 17.50 11.01
CA SER A 205 3.79 17.77 12.13
C SER A 205 4.50 17.72 13.48
N GLU A 206 4.13 18.62 14.39
CA GLU A 206 4.58 18.56 15.78
C GLU A 206 4.23 17.25 16.48
N PHE A 207 3.21 16.54 15.97
CA PHE A 207 2.88 15.19 16.38
C PHE A 207 4.10 14.26 16.35
N MET A 208 4.97 14.37 15.35
CA MET A 208 6.09 13.44 15.14
C MET A 208 7.32 13.72 16.01
N ILE A 209 7.50 14.94 16.52
CA ILE A 209 8.69 15.34 17.28
C ILE A 209 8.95 14.42 18.48
N PRO A 210 8.02 14.22 19.43
CA PRO A 210 8.31 13.42 20.62
C PRO A 210 8.57 11.93 20.29
N PHE A 211 8.05 11.42 19.17
CA PHE A 211 8.34 10.05 18.74
C PHE A 211 9.76 9.90 18.22
N TRP A 212 10.26 10.88 17.45
CA TRP A 212 11.65 10.87 16.98
C TRP A 212 12.66 11.09 18.11
N ASP A 213 12.39 12.04 19.01
CA ASP A 213 13.23 12.27 20.18
C ASP A 213 13.31 11.02 21.05
N ARG A 214 12.19 10.31 21.21
CA ARG A 214 12.18 9.07 21.97
C ARG A 214 12.89 7.92 21.24
N PHE A 215 12.61 7.76 19.95
CA PHE A 215 13.27 6.75 19.12
C PHE A 215 14.78 6.95 19.09
N TRP A 216 15.25 8.21 19.18
CA TRP A 216 16.67 8.54 19.33
C TRP A 216 17.33 7.84 20.54
N ILE A 217 16.57 7.64 21.62
CA ILE A 217 17.06 7.10 22.89
C ILE A 217 16.90 5.58 22.95
N ASP A 218 15.70 5.07 22.67
CA ASP A 218 15.34 3.67 22.96
C ASP A 218 15.20 2.76 21.73
N ARG A 219 15.27 3.32 20.52
CA ARG A 219 15.11 2.60 19.25
C ARG A 219 13.83 1.76 19.19
N SER A 220 12.75 2.22 19.81
CA SER A 220 11.45 1.54 19.78
C SER A 220 10.79 1.64 18.39
N SER A 221 11.13 0.72 17.49
CA SER A 221 10.67 0.69 16.09
C SER A 221 9.16 0.64 15.93
N SER A 222 8.46 -0.07 16.82
CA SER A 222 7.00 -0.20 16.79
C SER A 222 6.27 1.10 17.06
N LEU A 223 6.70 1.83 18.09
CA LEU A 223 6.10 3.09 18.48
C LEU A 223 6.31 4.15 17.40
N LEU A 224 7.53 4.26 16.87
CA LEU A 224 7.82 5.16 15.75
C LEU A 224 7.01 4.78 14.50
N SER A 225 6.91 3.49 14.18
CA SER A 225 6.16 3.04 12.99
C SER A 225 4.66 3.33 13.12
N VAL A 226 4.07 3.12 14.30
CA VAL A 226 2.68 3.48 14.57
C VAL A 226 2.47 4.99 14.44
N ALA A 227 3.41 5.81 14.94
CA ALA A 227 3.34 7.26 14.80
C ALA A 227 3.41 7.69 13.33
N LEU A 228 4.38 7.17 12.57
CA LEU A 228 4.50 7.45 11.12
C LEU A 228 3.22 7.06 10.36
N ILE A 229 2.61 5.90 10.67
CA ILE A 229 1.32 5.49 10.09
C ILE A 229 0.21 6.50 10.42
N ILE A 230 0.08 6.93 11.69
CA ILE A 230 -0.95 7.90 12.08
C ILE A 230 -0.72 9.23 11.38
N ASN A 231 0.52 9.71 11.38
CA ASN A 231 0.91 10.96 10.75
C ASN A 231 0.62 10.95 9.26
N GLU A 232 1.00 9.88 8.55
CA GLU A 232 0.72 9.67 7.14
C GLU A 232 -0.77 9.78 6.82
N GLN A 233 -1.60 9.02 7.52
CA GLN A 233 -3.03 8.95 7.23
C GLN A 233 -3.75 10.27 7.50
N ASN A 234 -3.28 11.06 8.46
CA ASN A 234 -3.77 12.41 8.71
C ASN A 234 -3.22 13.43 7.72
N TYR A 235 -1.96 13.29 7.30
CA TYR A 235 -1.32 14.19 6.36
C TYR A 235 -2.06 14.22 5.02
N ILE A 236 -2.49 13.05 4.52
CA ILE A 236 -3.22 12.94 3.25
C ILE A 236 -4.72 13.21 3.34
N GLU A 237 -5.31 13.18 4.54
CA GLU A 237 -6.78 13.22 4.72
C GLU A 237 -7.39 14.47 4.07
N ASP A 238 -7.01 15.66 4.53
CA ASP A 238 -7.55 16.90 4.00
C ASP A 238 -6.86 17.34 2.69
N ARG A 239 -5.67 16.80 2.38
CA ARG A 239 -4.89 17.14 1.18
C ARG A 239 -5.31 16.39 -0.07
N VAL A 240 -5.83 15.16 0.09
CA VAL A 240 -6.16 14.28 -1.04
C VAL A 240 -7.53 13.63 -0.84
N ILE A 241 -7.75 12.96 0.30
CA ILE A 241 -8.96 12.15 0.50
C ILE A 241 -10.21 13.02 0.53
N ARG A 242 -10.16 14.17 1.18
CA ARG A 242 -11.27 15.13 1.25
C ARG A 242 -11.26 16.19 0.16
N HIS A 243 -10.22 16.20 -0.68
CA HIS A 243 -10.11 17.18 -1.75
C HIS A 243 -11.32 17.08 -2.70
N PRO A 244 -12.06 18.17 -2.97
CA PRO A 244 -13.32 18.13 -3.71
C PRO A 244 -13.21 17.40 -5.05
N PHE A 245 -12.14 17.68 -5.82
CA PHE A 245 -11.88 17.04 -7.10
C PHE A 245 -11.78 15.50 -7.00
N PHE A 246 -11.00 14.98 -6.04
CA PHE A 246 -10.82 13.53 -5.89
C PHE A 246 -12.05 12.86 -5.30
N ARG A 247 -12.76 13.54 -4.39
CA ARG A 247 -14.04 13.04 -3.88
C ARG A 247 -15.04 12.84 -5.01
N GLU A 248 -15.20 13.84 -5.86
CA GLU A 248 -16.19 13.81 -6.95
C GLU A 248 -15.79 12.82 -8.05
N HIS A 249 -14.56 12.90 -8.54
CA HIS A 249 -14.16 12.21 -9.76
C HIS A 249 -13.51 10.84 -9.53
N VAL A 250 -13.17 10.49 -8.28
CA VAL A 250 -12.55 9.21 -7.93
C VAL A 250 -13.40 8.49 -6.88
N LEU A 251 -13.45 8.98 -5.64
CA LEU A 251 -14.02 8.23 -4.52
C LEU A 251 -15.53 7.99 -4.63
N ASN A 252 -16.28 8.96 -5.16
CA ASN A 252 -17.73 8.82 -5.35
C ASN A 252 -18.11 8.25 -6.72
N HIS A 253 -17.13 7.95 -7.57
CA HIS A 253 -17.37 7.53 -8.95
C HIS A 253 -18.08 6.17 -9.01
N ARG A 254 -18.98 5.99 -9.98
CA ARG A 254 -19.74 4.74 -10.13
C ARG A 254 -18.85 3.51 -10.32
N TYR A 255 -17.68 3.66 -10.95
CA TYR A 255 -16.74 2.55 -11.11
C TYR A 255 -16.13 2.15 -9.77
N VAL A 256 -15.88 3.08 -8.86
CA VAL A 256 -15.46 2.72 -7.50
C VAL A 256 -16.58 1.98 -6.79
N LYS A 257 -17.83 2.44 -6.89
CA LYS A 257 -19.00 1.77 -6.28
C LYS A 257 -19.36 0.42 -6.92
N LEU A 258 -19.12 0.24 -8.22
CA LEU A 258 -19.41 -0.98 -8.97
C LEU A 258 -18.27 -2.00 -8.84
N HIS A 259 -17.02 -1.54 -8.77
CA HIS A 259 -15.83 -2.34 -8.49
C HIS A 259 -15.49 -2.38 -6.99
N GLU A 260 -16.38 -1.89 -6.12
CA GLU A 260 -16.08 -1.72 -4.71
C GLU A 260 -15.70 -3.09 -4.11
N TRP A 261 -14.55 -3.08 -3.44
CA TRP A 261 -13.98 -4.07 -2.51
C TRP A 261 -12.90 -5.08 -2.95
N THR A 262 -12.83 -5.64 -4.16
CA THR A 262 -11.95 -6.84 -4.30
C THR A 262 -10.54 -6.65 -4.85
N ARG A 263 -10.25 -5.67 -5.73
CA ARG A 263 -8.89 -5.51 -6.32
C ARG A 263 -8.05 -4.37 -5.74
N LEU A 264 -8.53 -3.12 -5.78
CA LEU A 264 -7.72 -1.93 -5.44
C LEU A 264 -7.45 -1.77 -3.93
N ASN A 265 -8.16 -2.52 -3.09
CA ASN A 265 -8.06 -2.42 -1.64
C ASN A 265 -7.17 -3.51 -1.03
N GLN A 266 -6.64 -4.44 -1.83
CA GLN A 266 -5.76 -5.48 -1.33
C GLN A 266 -4.32 -4.97 -1.27
N ILE A 267 -3.72 -5.06 -0.09
CA ILE A 267 -2.29 -4.85 0.10
C ILE A 267 -1.66 -6.22 0.31
N LEU A 268 -0.81 -6.62 -0.62
CA LEU A 268 -0.24 -7.96 -0.73
C LEU A 268 1.28 -7.91 -0.56
N PHE A 269 1.84 -8.89 0.15
CA PHE A 269 3.26 -9.15 0.31
C PHE A 269 3.55 -10.58 -0.20
N PRO A 270 4.18 -10.71 -1.37
CA PRO A 270 4.71 -11.98 -1.84
C PRO A 270 5.79 -12.51 -0.90
N LEU A 271 5.84 -13.83 -0.69
CA LEU A 271 6.85 -14.45 0.18
C LEU A 271 7.85 -15.30 -0.62
N GLY A 272 9.15 -15.05 -0.46
CA GLY A 272 10.22 -15.85 -1.06
C GLY A 272 10.56 -15.45 -2.49
N GLU A 273 11.13 -16.35 -3.28
CA GLU A 273 11.57 -16.07 -4.67
C GLU A 273 10.46 -16.26 -5.69
N SER A 274 10.49 -15.45 -6.75
CA SER A 274 9.51 -15.45 -7.84
C SER A 274 9.33 -16.82 -8.51
N ASN A 275 10.36 -17.67 -8.51
CA ASN A 275 10.36 -18.98 -9.16
C ASN A 275 10.35 -20.16 -8.17
N CYS A 276 10.29 -19.91 -6.86
CA CYS A 276 10.32 -20.98 -5.87
C CYS A 276 8.92 -21.36 -5.39
N ARG A 277 8.56 -22.64 -5.57
CA ARG A 277 7.45 -23.25 -4.84
C ARG A 277 7.78 -23.20 -3.35
N HIS A 278 6.99 -22.48 -2.57
CA HIS A 278 7.21 -22.39 -1.13
C HIS A 278 6.77 -23.69 -0.44
N ASP A 279 7.58 -24.17 0.50
CA ASP A 279 7.39 -25.45 1.20
C ASP A 279 6.04 -25.63 1.89
N LEU A 280 5.35 -24.52 2.20
CA LEU A 280 4.04 -24.48 2.85
C LEU A 280 2.92 -24.95 1.92
N TYR A 281 3.13 -24.86 0.61
CA TYR A 281 2.13 -25.20 -0.41
C TYR A 281 2.50 -26.52 -1.11
N LYS A 282 3.37 -27.36 -0.52
CA LYS A 282 3.79 -28.67 -1.07
C LYS A 282 2.62 -29.64 -1.31
N GLN A 283 1.52 -29.50 -0.57
CA GLN A 283 0.31 -30.31 -0.72
C GLN A 283 -0.77 -29.62 -1.58
N SER A 284 -0.51 -28.39 -2.05
CA SER A 284 -1.29 -27.84 -3.16
C SER A 284 -0.95 -28.65 -4.40
N ILE A 285 -1.98 -29.03 -5.16
CA ILE A 285 -1.82 -29.72 -6.44
C ILE A 285 -1.05 -28.82 -7.45
N LEU A 286 -0.90 -27.53 -7.14
CA LEU A 286 -0.57 -26.45 -8.08
C LEU A 286 0.42 -25.43 -7.44
N PRO A 287 1.38 -24.86 -8.18
CA PRO A 287 2.29 -23.84 -7.68
C PRO A 287 1.55 -22.51 -7.50
N LEU A 288 1.28 -22.16 -6.25
CA LEU A 288 0.77 -20.84 -5.91
C LEU A 288 1.91 -19.97 -5.39
N ARG A 289 1.98 -18.71 -5.85
CA ARG A 289 2.82 -17.71 -5.18
C ARG A 289 2.20 -17.44 -3.81
N PRO A 290 2.91 -17.65 -2.70
CA PRO A 290 2.38 -17.28 -1.38
C PRO A 290 2.21 -15.77 -1.31
N LEU A 291 0.96 -15.35 -1.14
CA LEU A 291 0.62 -13.95 -0.93
C LEU A 291 0.09 -13.82 0.49
N THR A 292 0.72 -12.96 1.27
CA THR A 292 0.15 -12.50 2.54
C THR A 292 -0.38 -11.09 2.37
N GLY A 293 -1.28 -10.64 3.23
CA GLY A 293 -1.84 -9.31 3.05
C GLY A 293 -3.11 -9.07 3.80
N LEU A 294 -3.70 -7.91 3.53
CA LEU A 294 -5.00 -7.51 4.06
C LEU A 294 -5.80 -6.79 2.98
N THR A 295 -7.12 -6.86 3.11
CA THR A 295 -8.05 -6.01 2.35
C THR A 295 -8.42 -4.80 3.19
N ILE A 296 -8.21 -3.59 2.67
CA ILE A 296 -8.68 -2.35 3.29
C ILE A 296 -10.20 -2.28 3.17
N GLN A 297 -10.87 -2.23 4.31
CA GLN A 297 -12.29 -1.92 4.38
C GLN A 297 -12.48 -0.41 4.58
N HIS A 298 -13.47 0.19 3.92
CA HIS A 298 -13.86 1.60 4.11
C HIS A 298 -12.70 2.60 3.96
N PHE A 299 -12.02 2.60 2.80
CA PHE A 299 -10.84 3.44 2.53
C PHE A 299 -11.04 4.93 2.87
N ALA A 300 -12.25 5.49 2.72
CA ALA A 300 -12.53 6.89 3.03
C ALA A 300 -12.39 7.23 4.54
N ASP A 301 -12.47 6.26 5.45
CA ASP A 301 -12.31 6.48 6.89
C ASP A 301 -10.84 6.46 7.31
N PRO A 302 -10.28 7.56 7.85
CA PRO A 302 -8.91 7.59 8.35
C PRO A 302 -8.66 6.56 9.47
N SER A 303 -9.65 6.27 10.32
CA SER A 303 -9.49 5.29 11.40
C SER A 303 -9.30 3.88 10.85
N ALA A 304 -10.05 3.51 9.81
CA ALA A 304 -9.92 2.24 9.11
C ALA A 304 -8.55 2.12 8.41
N ARG A 305 -8.07 3.18 7.77
CA ARG A 305 -6.73 3.19 7.15
C ARG A 305 -5.62 3.06 8.19
N ILE A 306 -5.69 3.80 9.31
CA ILE A 306 -4.72 3.67 10.42
C ILE A 306 -4.73 2.26 10.98
N LYS A 307 -5.91 1.67 11.23
CA LYS A 307 -6.04 0.29 11.72
C LYS A 307 -5.40 -0.70 10.74
N THR A 308 -5.62 -0.52 9.44
CA THR A 308 -5.05 -1.39 8.41
C THR A 308 -3.52 -1.27 8.39
N GLY A 309 -2.97 -0.06 8.37
CA GLY A 309 -1.52 0.16 8.43
C GLY A 309 -0.87 -0.49 9.66
N LYS A 310 -1.48 -0.34 10.84
CA LYS A 310 -1.01 -0.99 12.07
C LYS A 310 -1.08 -2.52 12.00
N THR A 311 -2.12 -3.05 11.38
CA THR A 311 -2.31 -4.51 11.24
C THR A 311 -1.30 -5.09 10.25
N LEU A 312 -1.00 -4.39 9.14
CA LEU A 312 0.07 -4.74 8.20
C LEU A 312 1.44 -4.70 8.87
N TYR A 313 1.73 -3.66 9.67
CA TYR A 313 2.94 -3.58 10.47
C TYR A 313 3.06 -4.80 11.40
N ALA A 314 1.99 -5.12 12.13
CA ALA A 314 1.98 -6.25 13.06
C ALA A 314 2.16 -7.59 12.35
N MET A 315 1.54 -7.76 11.18
CA MET A 315 1.71 -8.94 10.34
C MET A 315 3.16 -9.09 9.89
N LEU A 316 3.74 -8.01 9.34
CA LEU A 316 5.09 -8.02 8.77
C LEU A 316 6.16 -8.28 9.81
N PHE A 317 6.10 -7.65 10.99
CA PHE A 317 7.15 -7.75 12.01
C PHE A 317 6.81 -8.69 13.17
N GLY A 318 5.57 -9.16 13.28
CA GLY A 318 5.13 -10.07 14.33
C GLY A 318 5.14 -11.54 13.96
N TYR A 319 5.27 -11.88 12.66
CA TYR A 319 5.38 -13.25 12.17
C TYR A 319 6.68 -13.43 11.40
N GLU A 320 7.54 -14.33 11.87
CA GLU A 320 8.91 -14.43 11.36
C GLU A 320 8.97 -14.89 9.90
N SER A 321 8.12 -15.86 9.53
CA SER A 321 8.06 -16.32 8.14
C SER A 321 7.57 -15.24 7.17
N VAL A 322 6.66 -14.36 7.62
CA VAL A 322 6.19 -13.23 6.82
C VAL A 322 7.32 -12.21 6.64
N PHE A 323 8.00 -11.85 7.73
CA PHE A 323 9.13 -10.92 7.70
C PHE A 323 10.21 -11.37 6.71
N GLN A 324 10.71 -12.60 6.90
CA GLN A 324 11.80 -13.15 6.08
C GLN A 324 11.38 -13.30 4.61
N GLY A 325 10.18 -13.83 4.37
CA GLY A 325 9.65 -14.00 3.02
C GLY A 325 9.47 -12.69 2.26
N ALA A 326 8.90 -11.68 2.92
CA ALA A 326 8.66 -10.37 2.31
C ALA A 326 9.95 -9.58 2.09
N LEU A 327 10.91 -9.66 3.03
CA LEU A 327 12.22 -9.02 2.88
C LEU A 327 13.04 -9.67 1.76
N HIS A 328 13.02 -11.00 1.67
CA HIS A 328 13.65 -11.73 0.56
C HIS A 328 13.07 -11.31 -0.78
N PHE A 329 11.74 -11.25 -0.88
CA PHE A 329 11.06 -10.77 -2.08
C PHE A 329 11.49 -9.34 -2.47
N ALA A 330 11.52 -8.41 -1.50
CA ALA A 330 11.91 -7.03 -1.72
C ALA A 330 13.35 -6.91 -2.28
N ARG A 331 14.27 -7.77 -1.82
CA ARG A 331 15.67 -7.81 -2.26
C ARG A 331 15.86 -8.41 -3.64
N CYS A 332 15.15 -9.48 -3.94
CA CYS A 332 15.34 -10.24 -5.18
C CYS A 332 14.50 -9.73 -6.36
N THR A 333 13.49 -8.89 -6.10
CA THR A 333 12.58 -8.39 -7.13
C THR A 333 12.69 -6.87 -7.25
N PRO A 334 13.30 -6.33 -8.32
CA PRO A 334 13.26 -4.91 -8.61
C PRO A 334 11.82 -4.43 -8.78
N HIS A 335 11.52 -3.22 -8.27
CA HIS A 335 10.20 -2.64 -8.44
C HIS A 335 10.10 -1.83 -9.73
N GLN A 336 9.09 -2.16 -10.54
CA GLN A 336 8.78 -1.55 -11.84
C GLN A 336 7.28 -1.23 -11.98
N GLY A 337 6.47 -1.56 -10.97
CA GLY A 337 5.05 -1.29 -10.91
C GLY A 337 4.19 -2.31 -11.66
N SER A 338 4.68 -3.50 -12.01
CA SER A 338 3.86 -4.52 -12.68
C SER A 338 3.41 -5.62 -11.71
N ARG A 339 2.28 -6.27 -12.03
CA ARG A 339 1.82 -7.47 -11.31
C ARG A 339 2.66 -8.71 -11.60
N ASP A 340 3.44 -8.72 -12.67
CA ASP A 340 4.33 -9.85 -12.94
C ASP A 340 5.41 -10.01 -11.87
N GLU A 341 5.77 -8.94 -11.16
CA GLU A 341 6.60 -8.97 -9.95
C GLU A 341 5.96 -9.82 -8.85
N TYR A 342 4.63 -9.78 -8.75
CA TYR A 342 3.86 -10.48 -7.73
C TYR A 342 3.55 -11.91 -8.16
N TRP A 343 3.23 -12.13 -9.45
CA TRP A 343 2.80 -13.42 -9.97
C TRP A 343 3.20 -13.61 -11.45
N PRO A 344 4.47 -13.95 -11.72
CA PRO A 344 5.02 -14.00 -13.09
C PRO A 344 4.42 -15.14 -13.93
N ASP A 345 3.89 -16.19 -13.30
CA ASP A 345 3.19 -17.29 -13.98
C ASP A 345 1.78 -16.92 -14.45
N LEU A 346 1.27 -15.76 -14.03
CA LEU A 346 -0.08 -15.29 -14.34
C LEU A 346 -0.07 -13.99 -15.15
N PHE A 347 0.91 -13.11 -14.92
CA PHE A 347 1.03 -11.83 -15.58
C PHE A 347 2.29 -11.72 -16.42
N THR A 348 2.23 -10.89 -17.46
CA THR A 348 3.38 -10.49 -18.26
C THR A 348 3.30 -8.99 -18.57
N HIS A 349 4.46 -8.33 -18.57
CA HIS A 349 4.60 -6.95 -19.05
C HIS A 349 4.84 -6.86 -20.56
N VAL A 350 5.01 -7.99 -21.25
CA VAL A 350 5.24 -8.06 -22.70
C VAL A 350 3.90 -8.22 -23.39
N GLN A 351 3.47 -7.20 -24.15
CA GLN A 351 2.15 -7.17 -24.77
C GLN A 351 1.97 -8.30 -25.80
N GLU A 352 3.02 -8.66 -26.52
CA GLU A 352 3.02 -9.73 -27.53
C GLU A 352 2.84 -11.12 -26.90
N GLN A 353 3.20 -11.28 -25.64
CA GLN A 353 3.06 -12.53 -24.87
C GLN A 353 1.76 -12.60 -24.07
N ALA A 354 0.93 -11.55 -24.15
CA ALA A 354 -0.32 -11.49 -23.42
C ALA A 354 -1.47 -12.14 -24.19
N ILE A 355 -2.49 -12.62 -23.47
CA ILE A 355 -3.75 -13.05 -24.09
C ILE A 355 -4.33 -11.88 -24.89
N ASN A 356 -4.53 -12.13 -26.19
CA ASN A 356 -5.26 -11.24 -27.10
C ASN A 356 -6.66 -11.77 -27.44
N ALA A 357 -7.15 -12.78 -26.71
CA ALA A 357 -8.43 -13.44 -26.96
C ALA A 357 -9.60 -12.75 -26.23
N PRO A 358 -10.83 -12.83 -26.76
CA PRO A 358 -12.02 -12.21 -26.17
C PRO A 358 -12.49 -12.87 -24.85
N ASP A 359 -12.06 -14.10 -24.55
CA ASP A 359 -12.56 -14.91 -23.43
C ASP A 359 -11.52 -15.10 -22.30
N GLU A 360 -10.91 -14.01 -21.82
CA GLU A 360 -9.87 -14.02 -20.76
C GLU A 360 -10.35 -14.71 -19.46
N SER A 361 -11.64 -14.62 -19.14
CA SER A 361 -12.24 -15.31 -17.98
C SER A 361 -12.31 -16.82 -18.14
N SER A 362 -12.53 -17.31 -19.35
CA SER A 362 -12.64 -18.75 -19.60
C SER A 362 -11.29 -19.44 -19.42
N VAL A 363 -10.19 -18.77 -19.78
CA VAL A 363 -8.82 -19.28 -19.60
C VAL A 363 -8.42 -19.25 -18.12
N LEU A 364 -8.78 -18.19 -17.40
CA LEU A 364 -8.55 -18.10 -15.95
C LEU A 364 -9.38 -19.12 -15.15
N LEU A 365 -10.55 -19.54 -15.62
CA LEU A 365 -11.33 -20.59 -14.96
C LEU A 365 -10.81 -22.01 -15.27
N GLN A 366 -10.03 -22.17 -16.33
CA GLN A 366 -9.53 -23.48 -16.77
C GLN A 366 -8.17 -23.85 -16.17
N SER A 367 -7.36 -22.87 -15.75
CA SER A 367 -6.03 -23.12 -15.20
C SER A 367 -5.60 -22.07 -14.17
N GLU A 368 -4.99 -22.54 -13.08
CA GLU A 368 -4.44 -21.68 -12.02
C GLU A 368 -3.19 -20.88 -12.46
N TRP A 369 -2.57 -21.27 -13.57
CA TRP A 369 -1.52 -20.55 -14.27
C TRP A 369 -1.91 -20.34 -15.74
N LEU A 370 -1.15 -19.50 -16.44
CA LEU A 370 -1.28 -19.33 -17.87
C LEU A 370 0.05 -19.68 -18.56
N PRO A 371 0.04 -20.50 -19.63
CA PRO A 371 1.26 -20.82 -20.34
C PRO A 371 1.91 -19.56 -20.91
N GLU A 372 3.22 -19.62 -21.16
CA GLU A 372 3.93 -18.52 -21.79
C GLU A 372 3.30 -18.19 -23.16
N GLY A 373 3.01 -16.91 -23.41
CA GLY A 373 2.24 -16.47 -24.58
C GLY A 373 0.73 -16.34 -24.34
N GLU A 374 0.21 -16.81 -23.19
CA GLU A 374 -1.18 -16.66 -22.79
C GLU A 374 -1.32 -16.00 -21.42
N ARG A 375 -0.37 -15.17 -20.98
CA ARG A 375 -0.45 -14.51 -19.67
C ARG A 375 -1.30 -13.25 -19.70
N LEU A 376 -1.75 -12.77 -18.55
CA LEU A 376 -2.48 -11.51 -18.45
C LEU A 376 -1.55 -10.31 -18.61
N TYR A 377 -1.96 -9.32 -19.40
CA TYR A 377 -1.16 -8.12 -19.58
C TYR A 377 -1.17 -7.24 -18.32
N SER A 378 0.01 -6.98 -17.75
CA SER A 378 0.26 -6.00 -16.70
C SER A 378 1.52 -5.20 -17.05
N PRO A 379 1.38 -3.97 -17.57
CA PRO A 379 2.52 -3.17 -18.00
C PRO A 379 3.38 -2.71 -16.83
N ARG A 380 4.60 -2.29 -17.13
CA ARG A 380 5.46 -1.53 -16.20
C ARG A 380 5.02 -0.07 -16.14
N LEU A 381 5.30 0.60 -15.02
CA LEU A 381 4.86 1.98 -14.78
C LEU A 381 5.36 2.94 -15.86
N GLU A 382 6.64 2.86 -16.19
CA GLU A 382 7.31 3.73 -17.19
C GLU A 382 6.79 3.53 -18.62
N GLN A 383 6.15 2.39 -18.92
CA GLN A 383 5.57 2.13 -20.24
C GLN A 383 4.23 2.85 -20.43
N VAL A 384 3.52 3.14 -19.34
CA VAL A 384 2.12 3.57 -19.41
C VAL A 384 1.83 4.90 -18.71
N TRP A 385 2.74 5.37 -17.87
CA TRP A 385 2.60 6.62 -17.13
C TRP A 385 3.88 7.43 -17.18
N TYR A 386 3.73 8.75 -17.19
CA TYR A 386 4.83 9.70 -17.18
C TYR A 386 4.77 10.50 -15.87
N ASP A 387 5.94 10.97 -15.43
CA ASP A 387 6.05 11.89 -14.30
C ASP A 387 5.14 13.11 -14.57
N THR A 388 4.24 13.39 -13.63
CA THR A 388 3.28 14.49 -13.75
C THR A 388 3.55 15.49 -12.66
N GLU A 389 3.59 16.78 -13.00
CA GLU A 389 3.60 17.82 -11.96
C GLU A 389 2.26 17.83 -11.22
N TYR A 390 2.31 18.11 -9.92
CA TYR A 390 1.12 18.23 -9.09
C TYR A 390 0.94 19.64 -8.58
N GLU A 391 -0.31 20.00 -8.30
CA GLU A 391 -0.67 21.28 -7.71
C GLU A 391 0.11 21.57 -6.41
N PRO A 392 0.33 22.85 -6.08
CA PRO A 392 0.89 23.25 -4.80
C PRO A 392 0.16 22.59 -3.62
N ILE A 393 0.93 22.14 -2.65
CA ILE A 393 0.39 21.41 -1.50
C ILE A 393 0.10 22.43 -0.39
N PRO A 394 -1.11 22.43 0.19
CA PRO A 394 -1.41 23.33 1.28
C PRO A 394 -0.53 22.99 2.49
N ARG A 395 0.14 24.03 3.01
CA ARG A 395 1.11 23.93 4.12
C ARG A 395 0.41 24.30 5.43
N TYR A 396 0.18 23.31 6.27
CA TYR A 396 -0.34 23.47 7.62
C TYR A 396 -0.06 22.20 8.42
N ASP A 397 0.08 22.33 9.73
CA ASP A 397 0.14 21.19 10.62
C ASP A 397 -1.26 20.64 10.87
N TRP A 398 -1.47 19.35 10.60
CA TRP A 398 -2.74 18.67 10.84
C TRP A 398 -3.01 18.45 12.34
N PHE A 399 -1.96 18.38 13.17
CA PHE A 399 -2.08 18.08 14.59
C PHE A 399 -2.51 19.32 15.37
N GLN A 400 -3.82 19.41 15.59
CA GLN A 400 -4.44 20.56 16.26
C GLN A 400 -5.38 20.15 17.40
N LYS A 401 -5.73 18.87 17.46
CA LYS A 401 -6.65 18.29 18.43
C LYS A 401 -6.12 16.92 18.86
N PRO A 402 -6.41 16.49 20.11
CA PRO A 402 -5.94 15.21 20.63
C PRO A 402 -6.71 14.01 20.06
N ASP A 403 -7.73 14.21 19.20
CA ASP A 403 -8.63 13.16 18.71
C ASP A 403 -7.88 11.95 18.11
N MET A 404 -6.77 12.21 17.42
CA MET A 404 -5.97 11.16 16.77
C MET A 404 -5.05 10.39 17.73
N LEU A 405 -4.84 10.90 18.96
CA LEU A 405 -4.00 10.25 19.97
C LEU A 405 -4.54 8.88 20.41
N ARG A 406 -5.87 8.68 20.34
CA ARG A 406 -6.51 7.38 20.63
C ARG A 406 -6.00 6.23 19.77
N HIS A 407 -5.39 6.53 18.62
CA HIS A 407 -4.84 5.51 17.72
C HIS A 407 -3.42 5.07 18.10
N VAL A 408 -2.73 5.80 18.99
CA VAL A 408 -1.42 5.43 19.52
C VAL A 408 -1.59 4.29 20.52
N SER A 409 -1.64 3.08 20.01
CA SER A 409 -1.83 1.86 20.78
C SER A 409 -1.09 0.69 20.15
N LYS A 410 -0.81 -0.34 20.94
CA LYS A 410 -0.08 -1.51 20.47
C LYS A 410 -0.78 -2.14 19.25
N PRO A 411 -0.06 -2.40 18.14
CA PRO A 411 -0.60 -3.11 17.00
C PRO A 411 -1.07 -4.53 17.36
N ALA A 412 -2.23 -4.92 16.83
CA ALA A 412 -2.78 -6.25 17.03
C ALA A 412 -2.35 -7.20 15.90
N LEU A 413 -1.97 -8.42 16.26
CA LEU A 413 -1.58 -9.46 15.32
C LEU A 413 -2.83 -10.02 14.60
N PRO A 414 -2.91 -9.94 13.25
CA PRO A 414 -4.02 -10.55 12.51
C PRO A 414 -3.91 -12.08 12.49
N LEU A 415 -5.06 -12.77 12.51
CA LEU A 415 -5.10 -14.24 12.45
C LEU A 415 -5.18 -14.76 11.01
N TRP A 416 -5.95 -14.10 10.16
CA TRP A 416 -6.10 -14.43 8.75
C TRP A 416 -5.18 -13.53 7.94
N ILE A 417 -4.17 -14.12 7.32
CA ILE A 417 -3.09 -13.37 6.65
C ILE A 417 -2.75 -13.92 5.28
N ASP A 418 -3.05 -15.19 4.99
CA ASP A 418 -2.94 -15.74 3.63
C ASP A 418 -4.01 -15.15 2.72
N MET A 419 -3.56 -14.49 1.66
CA MET A 419 -4.37 -13.83 0.65
C MET A 419 -4.29 -14.55 -0.70
N THR A 420 -3.59 -15.68 -0.79
CA THR A 420 -3.30 -16.39 -2.04
C THR A 420 -4.59 -16.74 -2.80
N HIS A 421 -5.49 -17.50 -2.15
CA HIS A 421 -6.77 -17.89 -2.76
C HIS A 421 -7.73 -16.70 -2.89
N ALA A 422 -7.77 -15.81 -1.89
CA ALA A 422 -8.65 -14.64 -1.90
C ALA A 422 -8.30 -13.66 -3.04
N HIS A 423 -7.01 -13.49 -3.32
CA HIS A 423 -6.52 -12.67 -4.42
C HIS A 423 -6.88 -13.33 -5.75
N ARG A 424 -6.63 -14.64 -5.89
CA ARG A 424 -6.99 -15.39 -7.10
C ARG A 424 -8.47 -15.30 -7.43
N PHE A 425 -9.33 -15.55 -6.45
CA PHE A 425 -10.78 -15.45 -6.60
C PHE A 425 -11.20 -14.03 -7.03
N SER A 426 -10.54 -12.99 -6.51
CA SER A 426 -10.76 -11.62 -6.99
C SER A 426 -10.32 -11.43 -8.44
N LEU A 427 -9.29 -12.14 -8.92
CA LEU A 427 -8.85 -12.02 -10.31
C LEU A 427 -9.90 -12.62 -11.25
N GLU A 428 -10.38 -13.83 -10.95
CA GLU A 428 -11.41 -14.57 -11.70
C GLU A 428 -12.73 -13.81 -11.77
N ARG A 429 -13.16 -13.21 -10.66
CA ARG A 429 -14.40 -12.41 -10.63
C ARG A 429 -14.30 -11.20 -11.56
N THR A 430 -13.15 -10.55 -11.60
CA THR A 430 -12.95 -9.39 -12.48
C THR A 430 -12.85 -9.78 -13.95
N SER A 431 -12.21 -10.91 -14.27
CA SER A 431 -12.21 -11.39 -15.66
C SER A 431 -13.60 -11.74 -16.14
N ALA A 432 -14.44 -12.36 -15.31
CA ALA A 432 -15.84 -12.63 -15.67
C ALA A 432 -16.62 -11.33 -15.98
N VAL A 433 -16.39 -10.27 -15.21
CA VAL A 433 -16.99 -8.95 -15.47
C VAL A 433 -16.42 -8.31 -16.74
N HIS A 434 -15.13 -8.46 -17.00
CA HIS A 434 -14.46 -8.00 -18.21
C HIS A 434 -15.06 -8.62 -19.48
N ASP A 435 -15.20 -9.94 -19.53
CA ASP A 435 -15.73 -10.64 -20.68
C ASP A 435 -17.23 -10.32 -20.90
N ALA A 436 -17.99 -10.19 -19.82
CA ALA A 436 -19.37 -9.73 -19.89
C ALA A 436 -19.45 -8.31 -20.48
N ALA A 437 -18.60 -7.38 -20.04
CA ALA A 437 -18.59 -6.00 -20.53
C ALA A 437 -18.19 -5.90 -22.02
N ARG A 438 -17.27 -6.76 -22.49
CA ARG A 438 -16.92 -6.87 -23.92
C ARG A 438 -18.07 -7.42 -24.76
N SER A 439 -18.83 -8.39 -24.24
CA SER A 439 -19.97 -8.98 -24.96
C SER A 439 -21.12 -7.99 -25.23
N PHE A 440 -21.16 -6.86 -24.52
CA PHE A 440 -22.15 -5.79 -24.70
C PHE A 440 -21.66 -4.62 -25.58
N ARG A 441 -20.41 -4.65 -26.07
CA ARG A 441 -19.87 -3.70 -27.05
C ARG A 441 -19.95 -4.29 -28.45
#